data_AF-A0A7S1MGZ4-F1
#
_entry.id   AF-A0A7S1MGZ4-F1
#
_cell.length_a   1.000
_cell.length_b   1.000
_cell.length_c   1.000
_cell.angle_alpha   90.00
_cell.angle_beta   90.00
_cell.angle_gamma   90.00
#
_symmetry.space_group_name_H-M   'P 1'
#
loop_
_entity.id
_entity.type
_entity.pdbx_description
1 polymer ?
#
loop_
_entity_poly.entity_id
_entity_poly.type
_entity_poly.pdbx_seq_one_letter_code
_entity_poly.pdbx_strand_id
1 'polypeptide(L)'
;KVTVSVLYWPRGMHLVGDQQRLPIKQRTAAEKLFKRLNTFIIAAHLACYLIDLSSVVIASPKTFTNTIWGVSEWGLKPVLDAKTANCSYLTVDRVRGFADTPLNVSAANHAIIFAELAVNVRFCLIVTAVAVVVGAANKMIFDFNIFEFRIGKSVLLHKEVITLTEFVFVCLSIQSATEAERYAAILRPYLRACDVTSE
;
A
#
# COMPACT_ATOMS: atom_id res chain seq x y z
N LYS A 1 21.85 21.90 48.30
CA LYS A 1 23.33 21.69 48.24
C LYS A 1 23.64 21.04 46.90
N VAL A 2 24.19 21.81 45.97
CA VAL A 2 24.64 21.33 44.66
C VAL A 2 26.10 20.93 44.82
N THR A 3 26.42 19.66 44.61
CA THR A 3 27.79 19.16 44.64
C THR A 3 28.31 19.24 43.22
N VAL A 4 29.18 20.21 42.94
CA VAL A 4 29.91 20.31 41.67
C VAL A 4 31.28 19.69 41.90
N SER A 5 31.55 18.56 41.25
CA SER A 5 32.89 17.97 41.17
C SER A 5 33.51 18.42 39.85
N VAL A 6 34.51 19.30 39.94
CA VAL A 6 35.35 19.71 38.81
C VAL A 6 36.43 18.64 38.64
N LEU A 7 36.50 17.99 37.47
CA LEU A 7 37.64 17.17 37.09
C LEU A 7 38.16 17.62 35.72
N TYR A 8 39.47 17.86 35.68
CA TYR A 8 40.26 18.40 34.59
C TYR A 8 40.19 17.56 33.31
N TRP A 9 40.32 18.23 32.17
CA TRP A 9 40.22 17.70 30.82
C TRP A 9 41.54 17.88 30.04
N PRO A 10 41.95 16.90 29.24
CA PRO A 10 42.41 17.26 27.88
C PRO A 10 41.88 16.29 26.80
N ARG A 11 41.40 16.91 25.71
CA ARG A 11 40.96 16.32 24.41
C ARG A 11 39.62 15.57 24.38
N GLY A 12 38.58 16.32 24.00
CA GLY A 12 37.53 15.82 23.11
C GLY A 12 36.32 15.07 23.69
N MET A 13 36.04 15.13 25.00
CA MET A 13 34.87 14.46 25.56
C MET A 13 33.62 15.35 25.39
N HIS A 14 32.94 15.43 24.24
CA HIS A 14 31.70 16.24 24.17
C HIS A 14 30.83 16.00 25.42
N LEU A 15 30.66 17.05 26.24
CA LEU A 15 29.86 17.05 27.45
C LEU A 15 28.42 17.00 26.97
N VAL A 16 28.02 15.80 26.53
CA VAL A 16 26.67 15.52 26.11
C VAL A 16 25.87 15.54 27.40
N GLY A 17 25.33 16.71 27.74
CA GLY A 17 24.59 16.92 28.98
C GLY A 17 23.50 15.87 29.11
N ASP A 18 23.10 15.52 30.34
CA ASP A 18 22.00 14.56 30.55
C ASP A 18 20.72 14.94 29.78
N GLN A 19 20.57 16.21 29.40
CA GLN A 19 19.52 16.69 28.50
C GLN A 19 19.61 16.16 27.05
N GLN A 20 20.81 15.93 26.52
CA GLN A 20 21.01 15.25 25.23
C GLN A 20 20.87 13.73 25.34
N ARG A 21 20.89 13.16 26.57
CA ARG A 21 20.54 11.75 26.85
C ARG A 21 19.07 11.54 27.21
N LEU A 22 18.27 12.61 27.38
CA LEU A 22 16.82 12.51 27.64
C LEU A 22 16.00 11.71 26.62
N PRO A 23 16.32 11.69 25.30
CA PRO A 23 15.57 10.87 24.33
C PRO A 23 15.62 9.37 24.65
N ILE A 24 16.59 8.94 25.46
CA ILE A 24 16.78 7.54 25.85
C ILE A 24 15.95 7.18 27.10
N LYS A 25 15.58 8.15 27.95
CA LYS A 25 14.94 7.87 29.26
C LYS A 25 13.43 8.14 29.30
N GLN A 26 12.90 9.13 28.61
CA GLN A 26 11.46 9.42 28.60
C GLN A 26 10.97 9.94 27.25
N ARG A 27 9.91 9.30 26.71
CA ARG A 27 9.26 9.75 25.49
C ARG A 27 8.43 11.00 25.73
N THR A 28 8.51 11.94 24.79
CA THR A 28 7.67 13.15 24.77
C THR A 28 6.19 12.81 24.59
N ALA A 29 5.29 13.73 24.96
CA ALA A 29 3.85 13.55 24.73
C ALA A 29 3.52 13.36 23.24
N ALA A 30 4.23 14.09 22.36
CA ALA A 30 4.10 13.97 20.91
C ALA A 30 4.50 12.56 20.42
N GLU A 31 5.60 11.99 20.89
CA GLU A 31 6.02 10.63 20.51
C GLU A 31 5.04 9.56 20.99
N LYS A 32 4.43 9.75 22.17
CA LYS A 32 3.38 8.84 22.67
C LYS A 32 2.13 8.90 21.80
N LEU A 33 1.73 10.10 21.37
CA LEU A 33 0.61 10.28 20.44
C LEU A 33 0.92 9.66 19.08
N PHE A 34 2.10 9.94 18.53
CA PHE A 34 2.55 9.39 17.25
C PHE A 34 2.56 7.85 17.27
N LYS A 35 3.05 7.23 18.35
CA LYS A 35 2.99 5.78 18.53
C LYS A 35 1.57 5.22 18.48
N ARG A 36 0.60 5.90 19.10
CA ARG A 36 -0.82 5.49 19.06
C ARG A 36 -1.40 5.62 17.66
N LEU A 37 -1.18 6.76 17.00
CA LEU A 37 -1.62 7.00 15.63
C LEU A 37 -1.03 5.96 14.67
N ASN A 38 0.28 5.71 14.75
CA ASN A 38 0.93 4.72 13.90
C ASN A 38 0.33 3.32 14.11
N THR A 39 0.11 2.93 15.37
CA THR A 39 -0.53 1.63 15.68
C THR A 39 -1.93 1.52 15.09
N PHE A 40 -2.72 2.60 15.12
CA PHE A 40 -4.05 2.63 14.51
C PHE A 40 -3.99 2.54 12.98
N ILE A 41 -3.09 3.29 12.34
CA ILE A 41 -2.92 3.29 10.88
C ILE A 41 -2.51 1.90 10.39
N ILE A 42 -1.56 1.25 11.04
CA ILE A 42 -1.11 -0.11 10.68
C ILE A 42 -2.26 -1.11 10.84
N ALA A 43 -3.03 -1.03 11.93
CA ALA A 43 -4.17 -1.91 12.15
C ALA A 43 -5.26 -1.72 11.07
N ALA A 44 -5.55 -0.47 10.69
CA ALA A 44 -6.49 -0.15 9.63
C ALA A 44 -6.00 -0.68 8.27
N HIS A 45 -4.73 -0.46 7.90
CA HIS A 45 -4.15 -1.00 6.66
C HIS A 45 -4.18 -2.52 6.63
N LEU A 46 -3.87 -3.19 7.75
CA LEU A 46 -3.96 -4.64 7.84
C LEU A 46 -5.40 -5.14 7.64
N ALA A 47 -6.38 -4.47 8.23
CA ALA A 47 -7.79 -4.82 8.04
C ALA A 47 -8.22 -4.67 6.58
N CYS A 48 -7.91 -3.53 5.93
CA CYS A 48 -8.18 -3.31 4.51
C CYS A 48 -7.50 -4.38 3.65
N TYR A 49 -6.23 -4.67 3.90
CA TYR A 49 -5.48 -5.70 3.17
C TYR A 49 -6.16 -7.08 3.26
N LEU A 50 -6.61 -7.49 4.44
CA LEU A 50 -7.27 -8.79 4.62
C LEU A 50 -8.63 -8.84 3.91
N ILE A 51 -9.40 -7.75 3.95
CA ILE A 51 -10.68 -7.64 3.23
C ILE A 51 -10.45 -7.75 1.73
N ASP A 52 -9.52 -6.98 1.19
CA ASP A 52 -9.21 -6.97 -0.25
C ASP A 52 -8.66 -8.33 -0.70
N LEU A 53 -7.73 -8.89 0.07
CA LEU A 53 -7.16 -10.21 -0.22
C LEU A 53 -8.25 -11.29 -0.27
N SER A 54 -9.14 -11.31 0.72
CA SER A 54 -10.25 -12.27 0.76
C SER A 54 -11.20 -12.11 -0.42
N SER A 55 -11.52 -10.87 -0.78
CA SER A 55 -12.37 -10.55 -1.93
C SER A 55 -11.74 -11.03 -3.24
N VAL A 56 -10.44 -10.82 -3.42
CA VAL A 56 -9.70 -11.29 -4.61
C VAL A 56 -9.61 -12.81 -4.66
N VAL A 57 -9.37 -13.48 -3.53
CA VAL A 57 -9.32 -14.94 -3.47
C VAL A 57 -10.68 -15.56 -3.85
N ILE A 58 -11.79 -14.92 -3.46
CA ILE A 58 -13.14 -15.38 -3.80
C ILE A 58 -13.51 -15.05 -5.26
N ALA A 59 -13.13 -13.86 -5.75
CA ALA A 59 -13.51 -13.38 -7.08
C ALA A 59 -12.64 -13.96 -8.21
N SER A 60 -11.34 -14.12 -8.00
CA SER A 60 -10.38 -14.60 -9.00
C SER A 60 -10.81 -15.88 -9.72
N PRO A 61 -11.23 -16.98 -9.04
CA PRO A 61 -11.64 -18.22 -9.71
C PRO A 61 -13.01 -18.13 -10.41
N LYS A 62 -13.79 -17.10 -10.13
CA LYS A 62 -15.05 -16.81 -10.81
C LYS A 62 -14.82 -16.06 -12.13
N THR A 63 -13.81 -15.18 -12.15
CA THR A 63 -13.52 -14.30 -13.30
C THR A 63 -12.51 -14.88 -14.28
N PHE A 64 -11.44 -15.50 -13.79
CA PHE A 64 -10.32 -15.97 -14.61
C PHE A 64 -10.22 -17.50 -14.59
N THR A 65 -9.72 -18.07 -15.69
CA THR A 65 -9.43 -19.51 -15.78
C THR A 65 -8.22 -19.90 -14.93
N ASN A 66 -7.22 -19.02 -14.89
CA ASN A 66 -5.98 -19.22 -14.18
C ASN A 66 -5.88 -18.35 -12.93
N THR A 67 -4.98 -18.71 -12.02
CA THR A 67 -4.78 -17.98 -10.77
C THR A 67 -4.19 -16.59 -11.04
N ILE A 68 -4.71 -15.56 -10.37
CA ILE A 68 -4.16 -14.19 -10.45
C ILE A 68 -2.70 -14.08 -9.93
N TRP A 69 -2.25 -15.07 -9.16
CA TRP A 69 -0.93 -15.10 -8.51
C TRP A 69 0.19 -15.67 -9.40
N GLY A 70 -0.16 -16.40 -10.46
CA GLY A 70 0.79 -17.06 -11.37
C GLY A 70 1.24 -16.19 -12.53
N VAL A 71 2.19 -16.72 -13.31
CA VAL A 71 2.51 -16.24 -14.66
C VAL A 71 1.73 -17.16 -15.61
N SER A 72 0.54 -16.73 -16.00
CA SER A 72 -0.32 -17.47 -16.93
C SER A 72 -0.95 -16.50 -17.89
N GLU A 73 -1.32 -16.95 -19.08
CA GLU A 73 -2.17 -16.15 -19.97
C GLU A 73 -3.51 -15.87 -19.28
N TRP A 74 -3.88 -14.59 -19.23
CA TRP A 74 -5.05 -14.12 -18.51
C TRP A 74 -6.28 -14.38 -19.37
N GLY A 75 -6.80 -15.60 -19.29
CA GLY A 75 -8.05 -15.99 -19.93
C GLY A 75 -9.23 -15.65 -19.03
N LEU A 76 -10.22 -14.94 -19.56
CA LEU A 76 -11.53 -14.90 -18.92
C LEU A 76 -12.12 -16.31 -18.87
N LYS A 77 -12.92 -16.56 -17.84
CA LYS A 77 -13.69 -17.80 -17.76
C LYS A 77 -14.61 -17.91 -18.98
N PRO A 78 -14.71 -19.07 -19.64
CA PRO A 78 -15.49 -19.22 -20.89
C PRO A 78 -16.95 -18.79 -20.78
N VAL A 79 -17.55 -18.98 -19.60
CA VAL A 79 -18.93 -18.56 -19.32
C VAL A 79 -19.07 -17.03 -19.35
N LEU A 80 -18.06 -16.31 -18.84
CA LEU A 80 -18.04 -14.86 -18.81
C LEU A 80 -17.79 -14.32 -20.21
N ASP A 81 -16.80 -14.88 -20.90
CA ASP A 81 -16.44 -14.55 -22.29
C ASP A 81 -17.62 -14.73 -23.25
N ALA A 82 -18.36 -15.85 -23.15
CA ALA A 82 -19.54 -16.11 -23.96
C ALA A 82 -20.67 -15.10 -23.73
N LYS A 83 -20.86 -14.65 -22.48
CA LYS A 83 -21.88 -13.62 -22.16
C LYS A 83 -21.46 -12.23 -22.65
N THR A 84 -20.17 -11.92 -22.64
CA THR A 84 -19.64 -10.62 -23.08
C THR A 84 -19.39 -10.53 -24.58
N ALA A 85 -19.32 -11.66 -25.31
CA ALA A 85 -18.97 -11.73 -26.73
C ALA A 85 -19.89 -10.93 -27.67
N ASN A 86 -21.19 -10.86 -27.40
CA ASN A 86 -22.16 -10.15 -28.25
C ASN A 86 -22.64 -8.83 -27.64
N CYS A 87 -21.98 -8.37 -26.57
CA CYS A 87 -22.37 -7.19 -25.82
C CYS A 87 -21.41 -6.04 -26.08
N SER A 88 -21.96 -4.84 -26.29
CA SER A 88 -21.20 -3.61 -26.37
C SER A 88 -21.81 -2.54 -25.47
N TYR A 89 -20.97 -1.79 -24.77
CA TYR A 89 -21.38 -0.69 -23.91
C TYR A 89 -20.52 0.52 -24.14
N LEU A 90 -21.17 1.64 -24.48
CA LEU A 90 -20.50 2.93 -24.59
C LEU A 90 -20.42 3.56 -23.19
N THR A 91 -19.21 3.67 -22.67
CA THR A 91 -18.92 4.41 -21.44
C THR A 91 -18.08 5.64 -21.74
N VAL A 92 -17.93 6.50 -20.75
CA VAL A 92 -17.01 7.63 -20.81
C VAL A 92 -15.87 7.36 -19.82
N ASP A 93 -14.62 7.47 -20.26
CA ASP A 93 -13.43 7.29 -19.42
C ASP A 93 -12.43 8.43 -19.60
N ARG A 94 -11.60 8.65 -18.58
CA ARG A 94 -10.51 9.62 -18.59
C ARG A 94 -9.21 8.96 -19.06
N VAL A 95 -9.06 8.70 -20.35
CA VAL A 95 -7.87 8.02 -20.87
C VAL A 95 -6.69 8.99 -20.99
N ARG A 96 -5.58 8.70 -20.29
CA ARG A 96 -4.25 9.33 -20.48
C ARG A 96 -4.26 10.87 -20.51
N GLY A 97 -5.02 11.49 -19.61
CA GLY A 97 -5.08 12.96 -19.48
C GLY A 97 -6.15 13.64 -20.36
N PHE A 98 -6.87 12.89 -21.18
CA PHE A 98 -8.06 13.39 -21.87
C PHE A 98 -9.29 13.13 -21.00
N ALA A 99 -10.02 14.18 -20.66
CA ALA A 99 -11.29 14.05 -19.97
C ALA A 99 -12.38 13.61 -20.96
N ASP A 100 -13.32 12.82 -20.45
CA ASP A 100 -14.58 12.49 -21.10
C ASP A 100 -14.45 11.85 -22.50
N THR A 101 -13.48 10.97 -22.66
CA THR A 101 -13.30 10.26 -23.93
C THR A 101 -14.30 9.10 -24.00
N PRO A 102 -15.14 9.04 -25.05
CA PRO A 102 -16.05 7.91 -25.23
C PRO A 102 -15.25 6.64 -25.49
N LEU A 103 -15.46 5.62 -24.66
CA LEU A 103 -14.85 4.31 -24.75
C LEU A 103 -15.96 3.28 -25.01
N ASN A 104 -15.90 2.62 -26.16
CA ASN A 104 -16.80 1.49 -26.45
C ASN A 104 -16.16 0.19 -25.95
N VAL A 105 -16.76 -0.42 -24.93
CA VAL A 105 -16.36 -1.74 -24.42
C VAL A 105 -17.09 -2.80 -25.21
N SER A 106 -16.36 -3.76 -25.80
CA SER A 106 -16.87 -4.79 -26.71
C SER A 106 -16.03 -6.07 -26.63
N ALA A 107 -16.41 -7.10 -27.41
CA ALA A 107 -15.66 -8.34 -27.55
C ALA A 107 -14.16 -8.13 -27.84
N ALA A 108 -13.80 -7.08 -28.59
CA ALA A 108 -12.42 -6.83 -29.00
C ALA A 108 -11.50 -6.34 -27.87
N ASN A 109 -12.03 -5.69 -26.82
CA ASN A 109 -11.22 -5.03 -25.80
C ASN A 109 -11.58 -5.37 -24.36
N HIS A 110 -12.74 -5.97 -24.07
CA HIS A 110 -13.16 -6.27 -22.70
C HIS A 110 -12.13 -7.14 -21.97
N ALA A 111 -11.54 -8.15 -22.63
CA ALA A 111 -10.53 -9.02 -22.03
C ALA A 111 -9.27 -8.26 -21.59
N ILE A 112 -8.86 -7.25 -22.37
CA ILE A 112 -7.73 -6.38 -22.03
C ILE A 112 -8.06 -5.54 -20.79
N ILE A 113 -9.27 -4.98 -20.71
CA ILE A 113 -9.70 -4.17 -19.56
C ILE A 113 -9.77 -5.02 -18.27
N PHE A 114 -10.26 -6.26 -18.36
CA PHE A 114 -10.22 -7.21 -17.24
C PHE A 114 -8.78 -7.55 -16.81
N ALA A 115 -7.89 -7.73 -17.77
CA ALA A 115 -6.49 -7.99 -17.48
C ALA A 115 -5.82 -6.79 -16.79
N GLU A 116 -6.04 -5.57 -17.29
CA GLU A 116 -5.52 -4.35 -16.65
C GLU A 116 -6.08 -4.18 -15.23
N LEU A 117 -7.38 -4.42 -15.01
CA LEU A 117 -7.95 -4.39 -13.67
C LEU A 117 -7.23 -5.37 -12.73
N ALA A 118 -7.10 -6.63 -13.11
CA ALA A 118 -6.52 -7.61 -12.21
C ALA A 118 -5.00 -7.41 -12.01
N VAL A 119 -4.27 -6.81 -12.96
CA VAL A 119 -2.87 -6.40 -12.76
C VAL A 119 -2.80 -5.31 -11.70
N ASN A 120 -3.65 -4.29 -11.81
CA ASN A 120 -3.71 -3.18 -10.86
C ASN A 120 -4.14 -3.64 -9.47
N VAL A 121 -5.12 -4.54 -9.37
CA VAL A 121 -5.55 -5.13 -8.11
C VAL A 121 -4.43 -5.96 -7.47
N ARG A 122 -3.73 -6.79 -8.25
CA ARG A 122 -2.57 -7.55 -7.76
C ARG A 122 -1.46 -6.62 -7.26
N PHE A 123 -1.15 -5.58 -8.02
CA PHE A 123 -0.16 -4.57 -7.62
C PHE A 123 -0.58 -3.87 -6.32
N CYS A 124 -1.84 -3.46 -6.21
CA CYS A 124 -2.42 -2.87 -5.00
C CYS A 124 -2.27 -3.78 -3.78
N LEU A 125 -2.59 -5.07 -3.92
CA LEU A 125 -2.41 -6.05 -2.84
C LEU A 125 -0.94 -6.17 -2.41
N ILE A 126 -0.01 -6.24 -3.36
CA ILE A 126 1.42 -6.35 -3.07
C ILE A 126 1.93 -5.09 -2.36
N VAL A 127 1.61 -3.90 -2.88
CA VAL A 127 2.03 -2.63 -2.28
C VAL A 127 1.44 -2.47 -0.89
N THR A 128 0.17 -2.80 -0.69
CA THR A 128 -0.48 -2.73 0.62
C THR A 128 0.13 -3.73 1.61
N ALA A 129 0.46 -4.96 1.17
CA ALA A 129 1.17 -5.93 2.00
C ALA A 129 2.54 -5.40 2.45
N VAL A 130 3.30 -4.81 1.51
CA VAL A 130 4.61 -4.20 1.82
C VAL A 130 4.44 -3.01 2.77
N ALA A 131 3.42 -2.16 2.56
CA ALA A 131 3.12 -1.05 3.45
C ALA A 131 2.84 -1.52 4.89
N VAL A 132 2.07 -2.60 5.07
CA VAL A 132 1.81 -3.20 6.39
C VAL A 132 3.10 -3.73 7.02
N VAL A 133 3.96 -4.42 6.27
CA VAL A 133 5.24 -4.95 6.77
C VAL A 133 6.18 -3.82 7.18
N VAL A 134 6.32 -2.79 6.33
CA VAL A 134 7.15 -1.61 6.62
C VAL A 134 6.62 -0.84 7.83
N GLY A 135 5.30 -0.65 7.92
CA GLY A 135 4.67 -0.01 9.08
C GLY A 135 4.87 -0.81 10.36
N ALA A 136 4.69 -2.14 10.32
CA ALA A 136 4.97 -3.01 11.45
C ALA A 136 6.44 -2.92 11.90
N ALA A 137 7.38 -2.92 10.95
CA ALA A 137 8.80 -2.70 11.24
C ALA A 137 9.04 -1.32 11.86
N ASN A 138 8.48 -0.25 11.29
CA ASN A 138 8.61 1.10 11.85
C ASN A 138 8.07 1.16 13.28
N LYS A 139 6.90 0.56 13.54
CA LYS A 139 6.33 0.44 14.89
C LYS A 139 7.27 -0.29 15.85
N MET A 140 7.87 -1.42 15.46
CA MET A 140 8.85 -2.13 16.29
C MET A 140 10.03 -1.24 16.65
N ILE A 141 10.55 -0.48 15.68
CA ILE A 141 11.68 0.45 15.87
C ILE A 141 11.31 1.54 16.87
N PHE A 142 10.12 2.13 16.73
CA PHE A 142 9.57 3.06 17.70
C PHE A 142 9.36 2.42 19.07
N ASP A 143 8.95 1.15 19.15
CA ASP A 143 8.71 0.45 20.42
C ASP A 143 10.02 0.12 21.14
N PHE A 144 11.07 -0.27 20.43
CA PHE A 144 12.40 -0.52 20.97
C PHE A 144 13.26 0.74 21.20
N ASN A 145 12.76 1.92 20.83
CA ASN A 145 13.48 3.19 20.96
C ASN A 145 14.80 3.20 20.17
N ILE A 146 14.82 2.56 18.99
CA ILE A 146 16.00 2.52 18.12
C ILE A 146 15.96 3.76 17.20
N PHE A 147 16.96 4.63 17.31
CA PHE A 147 17.01 5.87 16.53
C PHE A 147 17.90 5.74 15.28
N GLU A 148 18.89 4.84 15.33
CA GLU A 148 19.93 4.71 14.30
C GLU A 148 20.24 3.23 14.04
N PHE A 149 20.35 2.88 12.76
CA PHE A 149 20.85 1.59 12.29
C PHE A 149 22.20 1.82 11.63
N ARG A 150 23.23 1.14 12.11
CA ARG A 150 24.54 1.13 11.46
C ARG A 150 24.64 -0.09 10.57
N ILE A 151 24.65 0.12 9.25
CA ILE A 151 24.86 -0.94 8.26
C ILE A 151 26.32 -0.90 7.83
N GLY A 152 27.09 -1.90 8.23
CA GLY A 152 28.53 -1.96 7.98
C GLY A 152 29.30 -0.85 8.73
N LYS A 153 30.35 -0.32 8.11
CA LYS A 153 31.24 0.69 8.74
C LYS A 153 30.86 2.14 8.41
N SER A 154 30.12 2.39 7.33
CA SER A 154 29.99 3.73 6.75
C SER A 154 28.56 4.23 6.61
N VAL A 155 27.54 3.37 6.72
CA VAL A 155 26.15 3.77 6.50
C VAL A 155 25.42 3.89 7.84
N LEU A 156 24.93 5.10 8.13
CA LEU A 156 24.05 5.42 9.24
C LEU A 156 22.66 5.70 8.68
N LEU A 157 21.71 4.82 8.99
CA LEU A 157 20.33 4.95 8.58
C LEU A 157 19.49 5.39 9.77
N HIS A 158 18.90 6.58 9.66
CA HIS A 158 18.06 7.15 10.71
C HIS A 158 16.64 6.60 10.62
N LYS A 159 15.95 6.46 11.76
CA LYS A 159 14.55 6.01 11.82
C LYS A 159 13.59 6.81 10.91
N GLU A 160 13.93 8.07 10.64
CA GLU A 160 13.14 8.97 9.78
C GLU A 160 13.04 8.46 8.34
N VAL A 161 14.09 7.80 7.84
CA VAL A 161 14.08 7.19 6.49
C VAL A 161 13.03 6.09 6.41
N ILE A 162 12.87 5.31 7.48
CA ILE A 162 11.88 4.22 7.54
C ILE A 162 10.47 4.80 7.64
N THR A 163 10.29 5.87 8.42
CA THR A 163 9.00 6.57 8.51
C THR A 163 8.61 7.23 7.18
N LEU A 164 9.57 7.81 6.46
CA LEU A 164 9.34 8.35 5.12
C LEU A 164 8.99 7.24 4.13
N THR A 165 9.68 6.10 4.22
CA THR A 165 9.43 4.93 3.38
C THR A 165 8.02 4.38 3.62
N GLU A 166 7.59 4.27 4.88
CA GLU A 166 6.22 3.93 5.24
C GLU A 166 5.23 4.88 4.58
N PHE A 167 5.43 6.19 4.71
CA PHE A 167 4.55 7.19 4.10
C PHE A 167 4.47 7.05 2.57
N VAL A 168 5.60 6.83 1.89
CA VAL A 168 5.65 6.58 0.45
C VAL A 168 4.82 5.36 0.07
N PHE A 169 4.94 4.25 0.81
CA PHE A 169 4.15 3.05 0.54
C PHE A 169 2.64 3.26 0.77
N VAL A 170 2.25 4.06 1.76
CA VAL A 170 0.85 4.44 1.97
C VAL A 170 0.31 5.28 0.80
N CYS A 171 1.09 6.24 0.30
CA CYS A 171 0.70 7.01 -0.89
C CYS A 171 0.58 6.10 -2.12
N LEU A 172 1.52 5.17 -2.31
CA LEU A 172 1.48 4.21 -3.42
C LEU A 172 0.28 3.27 -3.31
N SER A 173 -0.10 2.80 -2.12
CA SER A 173 -1.27 1.94 -1.96
C SER A 173 -2.55 2.70 -2.34
N ILE A 174 -2.69 3.96 -1.90
CA ILE A 174 -3.83 4.82 -2.28
C ILE A 174 -3.87 5.02 -3.80
N GLN A 175 -2.76 5.38 -4.43
CA GLN A 175 -2.69 5.58 -5.87
C GLN A 175 -3.08 4.29 -6.61
N SER A 176 -2.53 3.14 -6.22
CA SER A 176 -2.84 1.86 -6.86
C SER A 176 -4.31 1.46 -6.71
N ALA A 177 -4.94 1.76 -5.58
CA ALA A 177 -6.36 1.55 -5.36
C ALA A 177 -7.21 2.43 -6.29
N THR A 178 -6.82 3.69 -6.49
CA THR A 178 -7.53 4.60 -7.41
C THR A 178 -7.47 4.14 -8.86
N GLU A 179 -6.33 3.60 -9.30
CA GLU A 179 -6.20 3.03 -10.65
C GLU A 179 -7.08 1.78 -10.79
N ALA A 180 -7.06 0.87 -9.80
CA ALA A 180 -7.92 -0.32 -9.82
C ALA A 180 -9.42 0.05 -9.85
N GLU A 181 -9.86 1.03 -9.05
CA GLU A 181 -11.25 1.46 -9.01
C GLU A 181 -11.68 2.10 -10.34
N ARG A 182 -10.79 2.78 -11.06
CA ARG A 182 -11.10 3.33 -12.38
C ARG A 182 -11.50 2.24 -13.38
N TYR A 183 -10.74 1.15 -13.45
CA TYR A 183 -11.10 0.02 -14.31
C TYR A 183 -12.36 -0.70 -13.82
N ALA A 184 -12.54 -0.83 -12.50
CA ALA A 184 -13.75 -1.41 -11.92
C ALA A 184 -14.99 -0.57 -12.26
N ALA A 185 -14.90 0.76 -12.25
CA ALA A 185 -15.97 1.67 -12.59
C ALA A 185 -16.42 1.57 -14.07
N ILE A 186 -15.53 1.11 -14.97
CA ILE A 186 -15.85 0.81 -16.37
C ILE A 186 -16.52 -0.57 -16.49
N LEU A 187 -15.97 -1.57 -15.80
CA LEU A 187 -16.44 -2.96 -15.93
C LEU A 187 -17.78 -3.20 -15.22
N ARG A 188 -18.06 -2.56 -14.08
CA ARG A 188 -19.34 -2.71 -13.37
C ARG A 188 -20.57 -2.37 -14.25
N PRO A 189 -20.65 -1.21 -14.92
CA PRO A 189 -21.79 -0.89 -15.77
C PRO A 189 -21.80 -1.73 -17.05
N TYR A 190 -20.64 -2.06 -17.62
CA TYR A 190 -20.54 -2.98 -18.75
C TYR A 190 -21.15 -4.35 -18.42
N LEU A 191 -20.73 -4.97 -17.31
CA LEU A 191 -21.24 -6.27 -16.89
C LEU A 191 -22.74 -6.26 -16.62
N ARG A 192 -23.25 -5.17 -16.01
CA ARG A 192 -24.70 -4.96 -15.84
C ARG A 192 -25.43 -4.85 -17.17
N ALA A 193 -24.87 -4.15 -18.15
CA ALA A 193 -25.45 -4.02 -19.49
C ALA A 193 -25.43 -5.34 -20.28
N CYS A 194 -24.51 -6.26 -19.95
CA CYS A 194 -24.40 -7.59 -20.57
C CYS A 194 -25.14 -8.70 -19.80
N ASP A 195 -26.04 -8.36 -18.87
CA ASP A 195 -26.75 -9.30 -18.00
C ASP A 195 -25.82 -10.28 -17.25
N VAL A 196 -24.61 -9.81 -16.94
CA VAL A 196 -23.68 -10.46 -16.02
C VAL A 196 -23.89 -9.81 -14.66
N THR A 197 -24.99 -10.17 -14.02
CA THR A 197 -25.24 -9.83 -12.62
C THR A 197 -24.62 -10.92 -11.74
N SER A 198 -23.52 -10.58 -11.09
CA SER A 198 -23.11 -11.28 -9.87
C SER A 198 -23.62 -10.46 -8.69
N GLU A 199 -24.71 -10.90 -8.08
CA GLU A 199 -24.78 -10.85 -6.62
C GLU A 199 -23.73 -11.83 -6.05
#